data_AF-A0A9X2B8I8-F1
#
_entry.id   AF-A0A9X2B8I8-F1
#
_cell.length_a   1.000
_cell.length_b   1.000
_cell.length_c   1.000
_cell.angle_alpha   90.00
_cell.angle_beta   90.00
_cell.angle_gamma   90.00
#
_symmetry.space_group_name_H-M   'P 1'
#
loop_
_entity.id
_entity.type
_entity.pdbx_description
1 polymer ?
#
loop_
_entity_poly.entity_id
_entity_poly.type
_entity_poly.pdbx_seq_one_letter_code
_entity_poly.pdbx_strand_id
1 'polypeptide(L)' 'MNYLTITIVAVVVILLLVFLIRQNNRDKKNLERQIEGSELKPEKHKKEDEKF' A
#
# COMPACT_ATOMS: atom_id res chain seq x y z
N MET A 1 -2.35 -22.56 -34.48
CA MET A 1 -2.57 -21.34 -33.65
C MET A 1 -1.64 -21.40 -32.46
N ASN A 2 -0.86 -20.34 -32.21
CA ASN A 2 0.12 -20.29 -31.13
C ASN A 2 -0.53 -19.96 -29.77
N TYR A 3 -1.41 -20.84 -29.31
CA TYR A 3 -2.07 -20.70 -28.02
C TYR A 3 -1.06 -20.62 -26.86
N LEU A 4 0.04 -21.36 -26.97
CA LEU A 4 1.12 -21.36 -25.97
C LEU A 4 1.78 -19.98 -25.83
N THR A 5 2.04 -19.29 -26.95
CA THR A 5 2.57 -17.92 -26.95
C THR A 5 1.57 -16.93 -26.37
N ILE A 6 0.29 -17.03 -26.74
CA ILE A 6 -0.78 -16.15 -26.25
C ILE A 6 -0.94 -16.29 -24.73
N THR A 7 -0.90 -17.52 -24.22
CA THR A 7 -0.99 -17.78 -22.77
C THR A 7 0.20 -17.18 -22.02
N ILE A 8 1.42 -17.35 -22.50
CA ILE A 8 2.62 -16.78 -21.86
C ILE A 8 2.52 -15.25 -21.81
N VAL A 9 2.16 -14.61 -22.93
CA VAL A 9 2.03 -13.15 -23.00
C VAL A 9 0.95 -12.66 -22.05
N ALA A 10 -0.20 -13.33 -21.98
CA ALA A 10 -1.28 -12.96 -21.06
C ALA A 10 -0.83 -13.03 -19.59
N VAL A 11 -0.11 -14.07 -19.19
CA VAL A 11 0.41 -14.21 -17.81
C VAL A 11 1.39 -13.09 -17.47
N VAL A 12 2.29 -12.75 -18.40
CA VAL A 12 3.28 -11.66 -18.20
C VAL A 12 2.57 -10.31 -18.01
N VAL A 13 1.54 -10.02 -18.82
CA VAL A 13 0.76 -8.78 -18.68
C VAL A 13 0.04 -8.71 -17.33
N ILE A 14 -0.57 -9.81 -16.88
CA ILE A 14 -1.24 -9.86 -15.55
C ILE A 14 -0.22 -9.63 -14.43
N LEU A 15 0.94 -10.28 -14.49
CA LEU A 15 2.01 -10.08 -13.49
C LEU A 15 2.48 -8.63 -13.45
N LEU A 16 2.61 -7.97 -14.60
CA LEU A 16 3.00 -6.55 -14.67
C LEU A 16 1.95 -5.64 -14.05
N LEU A 17 0.66 -5.89 -14.30
CA LEU A 17 -0.44 -5.13 -13.68
C LEU A 17 -0.43 -5.29 -12.15
N VAL A 18 -0.29 -6.52 -11.66
CA VAL A 18 -0.20 -6.79 -10.21
C VAL A 18 1.05 -6.13 -9.62
N PHE A 19 2.18 -6.17 -10.34
CA PHE A 19 3.42 -5.55 -9.92
C PHE A 19 3.29 -4.02 -9.83
N LEU A 20 2.69 -3.35 -10.82
CA LEU A 20 2.44 -1.91 -10.79
C LEU A 20 1.56 -1.51 -9.61
N ILE A 21 0.46 -2.23 -9.37
CA ILE A 21 -0.46 -1.94 -8.26
C ILE A 21 0.25 -2.14 -6.91
N ARG A 22 0.99 -3.25 -6.78
CA ARG A 22 1.74 -3.57 -5.56
C ARG A 22 2.87 -2.57 -5.30
N GLN A 23 3.53 -2.10 -6.35
CA GLN A 23 4.58 -1.10 -6.25
C GLN A 23 4.01 0.27 -5.88
N ASN A 24 2.90 0.68 -6.51
CA ASN A 24 2.23 1.94 -6.18
C ASN A 24 1.67 1.96 -4.74
N ASN A 25 1.21 0.82 -4.23
CA ASN A 25 0.81 0.69 -2.83
C ASN A 25 1.99 0.74 -1.84
N ARG A 26 3.22 0.37 -2.25
CA ARG A 26 4.40 0.58 -1.39
C ARG A 26 4.72 2.06 -1.24
N ASP A 27 4.59 2.84 -2.32
CA ASP A 27 4.79 4.29 -2.29
C ASP A 27 3.71 5.00 -1.46
N LYS A 28 2.44 4.66 -1.67
CA LYS A 28 1.34 5.21 -0.84
C LYS A 28 1.49 4.90 0.64
N LYS A 29 1.84 3.65 0.99
CA LYS A 29 2.00 3.25 2.40
C LYS A 29 3.22 3.90 3.07
N ASN A 30 4.21 4.33 2.27
CA ASN A 30 5.36 5.07 2.76
C ASN A 30 5.01 6.55 2.98
N LEU A 31 4.21 7.13 2.10
CA LEU A 31 3.62 8.47 2.27
C LEU A 31 2.66 8.54 3.46
N GLU A 32 1.73 7.58 3.60
CA GLU A 32 0.82 7.51 4.76
C GLU A 32 1.63 7.44 6.06
N ARG A 33 2.63 6.55 6.16
CA ARG A 33 3.47 6.48 7.36
C ARG A 33 4.31 7.73 7.60
N GLN A 34 4.79 8.41 6.56
CA GLN A 34 5.56 9.64 6.70
C GLN A 34 4.69 10.83 7.11
N ILE A 35 3.45 10.92 6.61
CA ILE A 35 2.47 11.95 6.97
C ILE A 35 1.89 11.68 8.35
N GLU A 36 1.55 10.43 8.67
CA GLU A 36 1.09 10.01 10.00
C GLU A 36 2.19 10.23 11.05
N GLY A 37 3.47 10.02 10.70
CA GLY A 37 4.61 10.31 11.58
C GLY A 37 5.00 11.78 11.69
N SER A 38 4.67 12.64 10.71
CA SER A 38 5.10 14.05 10.68
C SER A 38 4.00 15.05 11.03
N GLU A 39 2.72 14.73 10.81
CA GLU A 39 1.59 15.65 11.03
C GLU A 39 0.54 15.14 12.03
N LEU A 40 0.66 13.89 12.48
CA LEU A 40 -0.18 13.32 13.54
C LEU A 40 0.72 12.72 14.61
N LYS A 41 1.32 13.56 15.45
CA LYS A 41 1.28 13.24 16.87
C LYS A 41 -0.17 13.55 17.29
N PRO A 42 -1.12 12.59 17.31
CA PRO A 42 -2.20 12.73 18.25
C PRO A 42 -1.50 12.76 19.60
N GLU A 43 -1.43 13.95 20.18
CA GLU A 43 -1.17 14.13 21.59
C GLU A 43 -1.86 12.97 22.31
N LYS A 44 -1.08 12.19 23.05
CA LYS A 44 -1.58 11.05 23.80
C LYS A 44 -2.77 11.52 24.62
N HIS A 45 -3.99 11.36 24.12
CA HIS A 45 -5.19 11.39 24.94
C HIS A 45 -5.21 10.06 25.70
N LYS A 46 -4.22 9.88 26.59
CA LYS A 46 -4.45 9.25 27.87
C LYS A 46 -5.41 10.17 28.60
N LYS A 47 -6.71 10.01 28.34
CA LYS A 47 -7.75 10.35 29.31
C LYS A 47 -7.91 9.15 30.24
N GLU A 48 -6.78 8.78 30.85
CA GLU A 48 -6.79 8.24 32.21
C GLU A 48 -6.70 9.50 33.08
N ASP A 49 -7.38 9.52 34.23
CA ASP A 49 -7.39 10.59 35.23
C ASP A 49 -8.43 11.71 35.06
N GLU A 50 -9.71 11.35 35.26
CA GLU A 50 -10.60 12.19 36.07
C GLU A 50 -11.29 11.30 37.11
N LYS A 51 -10.49 10.87 38.09
CA LYS A 51 -10.99 10.61 39.45
C LYS A 51 -10.94 11.96 40.16
N PHE A 52 -12.08 12.60 40.43
CA PHE A 52 -12.34 13.40 41.64
C PHE A 52 -13.84 13.53 41.84
#